data_AF-A0A0S7X7Z0-F1
#
_entry.id   AF-A0A0S7X7Z0-F1
#
_cell.length_a   1.000
_cell.length_b   1.000
_cell.length_c   1.000
_cell.angle_alpha   90.00
_cell.angle_beta   90.00
_cell.angle_gamma   90.00
#
_symmetry.space_group_name_H-M   'P 1'
#
loop_
_entity.id
_entity.type
_entity.pdbx_description
1 polymer ?
#
loop_
_entity_poly.entity_id
_entity_poly.type
_entity_poly.pdbx_seq_one_letter_code
_entity_poly.pdbx_strand_id
1 'polypeptide(L)'
;MGDYVGFALKQALKNKFRCITISAFMGKLSKMAAGCTYTHARSFPLDVKFIVSLGKTAGVKPKVLKEVSQSITTRGILEIFLKRGEYTLIDLVCTQAVKKLYQMSKQKGAIFLVLFSFDNEVLWYGGKEGKIAGIN
;
A
#
# COMPACT_ATOMS: atom_id res chain seq x y z
N MET A 1 -3.85 -6.53 9.15
CA MET A 1 -2.88 -5.65 9.84
C MET A 1 -3.55 -4.78 10.91
N GLY A 2 -2.99 -4.66 12.12
CA GLY A 2 -3.44 -3.71 13.16
C GLY A 2 -2.85 -2.30 12.99
N ASP A 3 -3.10 -1.37 13.91
CA ASP A 3 -2.76 0.05 13.72
C ASP A 3 -1.26 0.36 13.81
N TYR A 4 -0.46 -0.48 14.48
CA TYR A 4 0.93 -0.21 14.86
C TYR A 4 1.95 -1.03 14.07
N VAL A 5 2.05 -0.82 12.76
CA VAL A 5 2.91 -1.62 11.87
C VAL A 5 4.39 -1.58 12.25
N GLY A 6 4.94 -0.40 12.53
CA GLY A 6 6.36 -0.26 12.86
C GLY A 6 6.71 -0.97 14.17
N PHE A 7 5.83 -0.89 15.17
CA PHE A 7 6.00 -1.58 16.44
C PHE A 7 5.91 -3.09 16.27
N ALA A 8 4.87 -3.58 15.58
CA ALA A 8 4.69 -5.02 15.33
C ALA A 8 5.90 -5.61 14.59
N LEU A 9 6.39 -4.91 13.55
CA LEU A 9 7.57 -5.30 12.80
C LEU A 9 8.83 -5.38 13.68
N LYS A 10 9.05 -4.35 14.52
CA LYS A 10 10.18 -4.34 15.48
C LYS A 10 10.11 -5.50 16.47
N GLN A 11 8.93 -5.80 17.00
CA GLN A 11 8.73 -6.87 17.96
C GLN A 11 8.89 -8.25 17.31
N ALA A 12 8.39 -8.45 16.09
CA ALA A 12 8.61 -9.69 15.34
C ALA A 12 10.12 -9.96 15.17
N LEU A 13 10.87 -8.94 14.74
CA LEU A 13 12.32 -9.07 14.54
C LEU A 13 13.09 -9.32 15.85
N LYS A 14 12.67 -8.67 16.95
CA LYS A 14 13.23 -8.88 18.30
C LYS A 14 13.00 -10.31 18.78
N ASN A 15 11.83 -10.88 18.49
CA ASN A 15 11.50 -12.28 18.78
C ASN A 15 12.02 -13.27 17.73
N LYS A 16 13.04 -12.88 16.96
CA LYS A 16 13.74 -13.73 15.98
C LYS A 16 12.90 -14.19 14.79
N PHE A 17 11.69 -13.67 14.58
CA PHE A 17 11.00 -13.88 13.30
C PHE A 17 11.80 -13.24 12.17
N ARG A 18 11.88 -13.95 11.04
CA ARG A 18 12.65 -13.54 9.86
C ARG A 18 11.83 -13.52 8.58
N CYS A 19 10.67 -14.17 8.55
CA CYS A 19 9.71 -14.07 7.46
C CYS A 19 8.44 -13.43 8.01
N ILE A 20 8.04 -12.30 7.42
CA ILE A 20 6.93 -11.48 7.92
C ILE A 20 6.01 -11.16 6.75
N THR A 21 4.76 -11.62 6.83
CA THR A 21 3.73 -11.32 5.84
C THR A 21 2.77 -10.28 6.40
N ILE A 22 2.55 -9.20 5.64
CA ILE A 22 1.64 -8.11 5.98
C ILE A 22 0.45 -8.15 5.02
N SER A 23 -0.70 -8.50 5.56
CA SER A 23 -1.98 -8.46 4.83
C SER A 23 -2.75 -7.19 5.16
N ALA A 24 -3.10 -6.41 4.14
CA ALA A 24 -3.74 -5.10 4.30
C ALA A 24 -4.73 -4.77 3.18
N PHE A 25 -5.67 -3.87 3.49
CA PHE A 25 -6.48 -3.16 2.50
C PHE A 25 -5.81 -1.83 2.12
N MET A 26 -6.23 -1.23 1.00
CA MET A 26 -5.66 0.02 0.47
C MET A 26 -5.50 1.11 1.53
N GLY A 27 -6.49 1.29 2.41
CA GLY A 27 -6.45 2.26 3.51
C GLY A 27 -5.19 2.21 4.38
N LYS A 28 -4.78 1.00 4.78
CA LYS A 28 -3.58 0.80 5.61
C LYS A 28 -2.33 0.84 4.74
N LEU A 29 -2.42 0.31 3.52
CA LEU A 29 -1.33 0.28 2.57
C LEU A 29 -0.84 1.67 2.19
N SER A 30 -1.73 2.59 1.85
CA SER A 30 -1.38 3.96 1.45
C SER A 30 -0.61 4.70 2.57
N LYS A 31 -0.95 4.43 3.84
CA LYS A 31 -0.23 5.00 5.00
C LYS A 31 1.15 4.40 5.18
N MET A 32 1.28 3.08 4.99
CA MET A 32 2.58 2.43 5.00
C MET A 32 3.47 2.98 3.87
N ALA A 33 2.92 3.19 2.67
CA ALA A 33 3.62 3.80 1.53
C ALA A 33 4.07 5.25 1.79
N ALA A 34 3.24 6.03 2.51
CA ALA A 34 3.62 7.36 2.99
C ALA A 34 4.71 7.34 4.09
N GLY A 35 5.01 6.17 4.66
CA GLY A 35 6.01 5.99 5.71
C GLY A 35 5.47 6.15 7.13
N CYS A 36 4.15 6.15 7.32
CA CYS A 36 3.54 6.25 8.64
C CYS A 36 3.76 4.96 9.44
N THR A 37 4.24 5.09 10.67
CA THR A 37 4.41 3.97 11.62
C THR A 37 3.13 3.61 12.36
N TYR A 38 2.11 4.48 12.27
CA TYR A 38 0.77 4.33 12.81
C TYR A 38 -0.26 4.44 11.66
N THR A 39 -1.27 3.56 11.63
CA THR A 39 -2.20 3.44 10.49
C THR A 39 -3.66 3.74 10.84
N HIS A 40 -3.97 4.17 12.07
CA HIS A 40 -5.33 4.51 12.50
C HIS A 40 -5.94 5.65 11.66
N ALA A 41 -7.19 5.48 11.21
CA ALA A 41 -7.90 6.38 10.27
C ALA A 41 -7.96 7.83 10.75
N ARG A 42 -8.17 8.05 12.06
CA ARG A 42 -8.34 9.38 12.67
C ARG A 42 -7.03 10.17 12.82
N SER A 43 -5.89 9.48 12.83
CA SER A 43 -4.58 10.08 13.12
C SER A 43 -3.82 10.48 11.86
N PHE A 44 -4.18 9.92 10.71
CA PHE A 44 -3.59 10.28 9.42
C PHE A 44 -4.69 10.18 8.35
N PRO A 45 -5.26 11.31 7.90
CA PRO A 45 -6.23 11.30 6.82
C PRO A 45 -5.59 10.74 5.54
N LEU A 46 -6.45 10.37 4.59
CA LEU A 46 -6.01 9.92 3.28
C LEU A 46 -5.13 10.99 2.61
N ASP A 47 -3.86 10.65 2.36
CA ASP A 47 -2.96 11.51 1.60
C ASP A 47 -3.18 11.30 0.09
N VAL A 48 -4.27 11.88 -0.43
CA VAL A 48 -4.59 11.87 -1.86
C VAL A 48 -3.45 12.51 -2.67
N LYS A 49 -2.79 13.54 -2.12
CA LYS A 49 -1.70 14.26 -2.80
C LYS A 49 -0.52 13.34 -3.06
N PHE A 50 -0.16 12.50 -2.09
CA PHE A 50 0.87 11.46 -2.24
C PHE A 50 0.52 10.45 -3.33
N ILE A 51 -0.73 9.98 -3.39
CA ILE A 51 -1.15 9.04 -4.44
C ILE A 51 -1.10 9.70 -5.83
N VAL A 52 -1.56 10.96 -5.94
CA VAL A 52 -1.48 11.73 -7.18
C VAL A 52 -0.03 11.97 -7.60
N SER A 53 0.88 12.26 -6.66
CA SER A 53 2.30 12.46 -6.98
C SER A 53 2.96 11.19 -7.48
N LEU A 54 2.69 10.04 -6.86
CA LEU A 54 3.14 8.73 -7.37
C LEU A 54 2.63 8.49 -8.79
N GLY A 55 1.37 8.78 -9.06
CA GLY A 55 0.79 8.60 -10.39
C GLY A 55 1.35 9.54 -11.46
N LYS A 56 1.72 10.77 -11.09
CA LYS A 56 2.45 11.67 -11.99
C LYS A 56 3.81 11.09 -12.38
N THR A 57 4.58 10.59 -11.40
CA THR A 57 5.88 9.95 -11.66
C THR A 57 5.75 8.71 -12.55
N ALA A 58 4.60 8.04 -12.49
CA ALA A 58 4.29 6.85 -13.30
C ALA A 58 3.78 7.15 -14.71
N GLY A 59 3.56 8.41 -15.07
CA GLY A 59 3.00 8.79 -16.38
C GLY A 59 1.50 8.53 -16.53
N VAL A 60 0.75 8.41 -15.43
CA VAL A 60 -0.72 8.22 -15.48
C VAL A 60 -1.39 9.44 -16.10
N LYS A 61 -2.42 9.18 -16.92
CA LYS A 61 -3.14 10.23 -17.64
C LYS A 61 -3.69 11.29 -16.68
N PRO A 62 -3.51 12.60 -16.97
CA PRO A 62 -3.99 13.68 -16.10
C PRO A 62 -5.49 13.60 -15.76
N LYS A 63 -6.32 13.08 -16.68
CA LYS A 63 -7.76 12.87 -16.46
C LYS A 63 -8.03 11.89 -15.31
N VAL A 64 -7.27 10.80 -15.23
CA VAL A 64 -7.42 9.81 -14.16
C VAL A 64 -6.89 10.37 -12.84
N LEU A 65 -5.76 11.07 -12.87
CA LEU A 65 -5.23 11.75 -11.67
C LEU A 65 -6.20 12.81 -11.12
N LYS A 66 -6.95 13.50 -11.99
CA LYS A 66 -8.01 14.42 -11.59
C LYS A 66 -9.15 13.68 -10.87
N GLU A 67 -9.59 12.54 -11.41
CA GLU A 67 -10.61 11.69 -10.78
C GLU A 67 -10.15 11.18 -9.39
N VAL A 68 -8.90 10.71 -9.30
CA VAL A 68 -8.28 10.29 -8.04
C VAL A 68 -8.22 11.45 -7.04
N SER A 69 -7.87 12.66 -7.49
CA SER A 69 -7.77 13.84 -6.63
C SER A 69 -9.10 14.28 -6.00
N GLN A 70 -10.23 13.88 -6.61
CA GLN A 70 -11.57 14.18 -6.13
C GLN A 70 -12.12 13.11 -5.16
N SER A 71 -11.41 11.98 -5.02
CA SER A 71 -11.85 10.91 -4.14
C SER A 71 -11.55 11.21 -2.68
N ILE A 72 -12.55 11.03 -1.82
CA ILE A 72 -12.46 11.26 -0.37
C ILE A 72 -12.13 9.98 0.42
N THR A 73 -12.13 8.81 -0.22
CA THR A 73 -11.85 7.52 0.44
C THR A 73 -10.82 6.70 -0.33
N THR A 74 -10.04 5.87 0.40
CA THR A 74 -9.09 4.94 -0.23
C THR A 74 -9.77 3.84 -1.01
N ARG A 75 -11.00 3.48 -0.62
CA ARG A 75 -11.86 2.59 -1.41
C ARG A 75 -12.18 3.20 -2.77
N GLY A 76 -12.64 4.46 -2.79
CA GLY A 76 -12.95 5.15 -4.04
C GLY A 76 -11.72 5.29 -4.95
N ILE A 77 -10.54 5.58 -4.39
CA ILE A 77 -9.29 5.60 -5.16
C ILE A 77 -8.99 4.23 -5.77
N LEU A 78 -9.08 3.15 -4.99
CA LEU A 78 -8.85 1.80 -5.50
C LEU A 78 -9.86 1.43 -6.60
N GLU A 79 -11.13 1.77 -6.42
CA GLU A 79 -12.16 1.54 -7.44
C GLU A 79 -11.87 2.29 -8.75
N ILE A 80 -11.34 3.52 -8.68
CA ILE A 80 -10.90 4.26 -9.88
C ILE A 80 -9.77 3.51 -10.58
N PHE A 81 -8.77 3.01 -9.83
CA PHE A 81 -7.65 2.27 -10.42
C PHE A 81 -8.14 1.02 -11.16
N LEU A 82 -9.02 0.25 -10.53
CA LEU A 82 -9.58 -0.97 -11.10
C LEU A 82 -10.42 -0.66 -12.35
N LYS A 83 -11.35 0.30 -12.26
CA LYS A 83 -12.23 0.66 -13.39
C LYS A 83 -11.48 1.24 -14.60
N ARG A 84 -10.35 1.91 -14.36
CA ARG A 84 -9.53 2.53 -15.41
C ARG A 84 -8.41 1.63 -15.94
N GLY A 85 -8.21 0.45 -15.34
CA GLY A 85 -7.10 -0.43 -15.68
C GLY A 85 -5.73 0.11 -15.27
N GLU A 86 -5.66 1.02 -14.31
CA GLU A 86 -4.41 1.64 -13.85
C GLU A 86 -3.70 0.75 -12.82
N TYR A 87 -3.44 -0.51 -13.18
CA TYR A 87 -2.85 -1.50 -12.28
C TYR A 87 -1.41 -1.15 -11.87
N THR A 88 -0.70 -0.39 -12.72
CA THR A 88 0.60 0.19 -12.40
C THR A 88 0.55 1.06 -11.14
N LEU A 89 -0.56 1.78 -10.87
CA LEU A 89 -0.70 2.55 -9.64
C LEU A 89 -0.85 1.66 -8.41
N ILE A 90 -1.56 0.53 -8.54
CA ILE A 90 -1.67 -0.46 -7.46
C ILE A 90 -0.28 -1.00 -7.13
N ASP A 91 0.47 -1.41 -8.16
CA ASP A 91 1.82 -1.94 -8.00
C ASP A 91 2.76 -0.92 -7.34
N LEU A 92 2.75 0.34 -7.80
CA LEU A 92 3.58 1.40 -7.24
C LEU A 92 3.29 1.68 -5.76
N VAL A 93 2.02 1.73 -5.37
CA VAL A 93 1.65 1.93 -3.96
C VAL A 93 2.12 0.75 -3.12
N CYS A 94 1.96 -0.48 -3.60
CA CYS A 94 2.42 -1.69 -2.90
C CYS A 94 3.94 -1.72 -2.76
N THR A 95 4.66 -1.51 -3.86
CA THR A 95 6.13 -1.49 -3.89
C THR A 95 6.69 -0.40 -2.99
N GLN A 96 6.09 0.79 -2.99
CA GLN A 96 6.48 1.87 -2.10
C GLN A 96 6.20 1.54 -0.62
N ALA A 97 5.08 0.88 -0.30
CA ALA A 97 4.81 0.38 1.04
C ALA A 97 5.87 -0.65 1.49
N VAL A 98 6.20 -1.62 0.64
CA VAL A 98 7.25 -2.60 0.96
C VAL A 98 8.59 -1.92 1.19
N LYS A 99 8.98 -0.96 0.35
CA LYS A 99 10.20 -0.17 0.55
C LYS A 99 10.23 0.52 1.92
N LYS A 100 9.12 1.14 2.34
CA LYS A 100 9.01 1.77 3.67
C LYS A 100 9.07 0.75 4.80
N LEU A 101 8.45 -0.41 4.65
CA LEU A 101 8.53 -1.50 5.63
C LEU A 101 9.96 -2.02 5.80
N TYR A 102 10.69 -2.20 4.71
CA TYR A 102 12.11 -2.55 4.75
C TYR A 102 12.94 -1.47 5.46
N GLN A 103 12.68 -0.18 5.22
CA GLN A 103 13.32 0.91 5.97
C GLN A 103 13.02 0.83 7.48
N MET A 104 11.75 0.62 7.86
CA MET A 104 11.35 0.45 9.27
C MET A 104 12.02 -0.76 9.94
N SER A 105 12.22 -1.84 9.20
CA SER A 105 12.92 -3.05 9.68
C SER A 105 14.44 -2.89 9.81
N LYS A 106 15.00 -1.77 9.33
CA LYS A 106 16.45 -1.60 9.11
C LYS A 106 17.02 -2.70 8.19
N GLN A 107 16.27 -3.03 7.13
CA GLN A 107 16.61 -4.06 6.15
C GLN A 107 16.74 -5.48 6.74
N LYS A 108 16.05 -5.78 7.85
CA LYS A 108 16.11 -7.08 8.52
C LYS A 108 14.88 -7.92 8.22
N GLY A 109 15.12 -9.21 7.92
CA GLY A 109 14.08 -10.17 7.60
C GLY A 109 13.55 -10.02 6.16
N ALA A 110 12.88 -11.07 5.69
CA ALA A 110 12.09 -11.06 4.48
C ALA A 110 10.69 -10.54 4.81
N ILE A 111 10.27 -9.50 4.10
CA ILE A 111 8.95 -8.88 4.22
C ILE A 111 8.17 -9.17 2.95
N PHE A 112 7.00 -9.76 3.13
CA PHE A 112 5.99 -9.97 2.10
C PHE A 112 4.75 -9.14 2.42
N LEU A 113 4.06 -8.70 1.38
CA LEU A 113 2.85 -7.92 1.47
C LEU A 113 1.79 -8.52 0.57
N VAL A 114 0.55 -8.51 1.04
CA VAL A 114 -0.64 -8.93 0.30
C VAL A 114 -1.69 -7.83 0.41
N LEU A 115 -2.10 -7.29 -0.73
CA LEU A 115 -3.19 -6.33 -0.86
C LEU A 115 -4.47 -7.08 -1.20
N PHE A 116 -5.52 -6.83 -0.40
CA PHE A 116 -6.86 -7.34 -0.65
C PHE A 116 -7.79 -6.24 -1.21
N SER A 117 -8.71 -6.65 -2.09
CA SER A 117 -9.90 -5.90 -2.46
C SER A 117 -10.90 -5.89 -1.29
N PHE A 118 -11.94 -5.07 -1.38
CA PHE A 118 -13.03 -5.09 -0.39
C PHE A 118 -13.97 -6.30 -0.52
N ASP A 119 -13.82 -7.07 -1.60
CA ASP A 119 -14.58 -8.29 -1.90
C ASP A 119 -13.74 -9.56 -1.64
N ASN A 120 -12.67 -9.42 -0.85
CA ASN A 120 -11.75 -10.50 -0.43
C ASN A 120 -10.86 -11.12 -1.53
N GLU A 121 -10.76 -10.48 -2.70
CA GLU A 121 -9.83 -10.87 -3.76
C GLU A 121 -8.41 -10.37 -3.45
N VAL A 122 -7.39 -11.15 -3.82
CA VAL A 122 -6.00 -10.69 -3.76
C VAL A 122 -5.71 -9.87 -5.01
N LEU A 123 -5.40 -8.57 -4.82
CA LEU A 123 -5.10 -7.64 -5.92
C LEU A 123 -3.60 -7.53 -6.23
N TRP A 124 -2.77 -7.76 -5.21
CA TRP A 124 -1.33 -7.71 -5.35
C TRP A 124 -0.66 -8.52 -4.24
N TYR A 125 0.44 -9.19 -4.55
CA TYR A 125 1.29 -9.82 -3.52
C TYR A 125 2.76 -9.79 -3.92
N GLY A 126 3.65 -9.71 -2.93
CA GLY A 126 5.09 -9.67 -3.20
C GLY A 126 5.95 -9.17 -2.05
N GLY A 127 7.26 -9.13 -2.29
CA GLY A 127 8.27 -8.56 -1.42
C GLY A 127 8.93 -7.37 -2.10
N LYS A 128 10.26 -7.40 -2.27
CA LYS A 128 11.00 -6.36 -3.01
C LYS A 128 10.50 -6.19 -4.45
N GLU A 129 10.00 -7.28 -5.02
CA GLU A 129 9.23 -7.33 -6.26
C GLU A 129 7.88 -7.95 -5.94
N GLY A 130 6.85 -7.56 -6.68
CA GLY A 130 5.53 -8.17 -6.54
C GLY A 130 4.78 -8.28 -7.85
N LYS A 131 3.57 -8.84 -7.73
CA LYS A 131 2.72 -9.20 -8.86
C LYS A 131 1.31 -8.75 -8.58
N ILE A 132 0.67 -8.21 -9.61
CA ILE A 132 -0.78 -8.01 -9.65
C ILE A 132 -1.46 -9.38 -9.73
N ALA A 133 -2.62 -9.50 -9.08
CA ALA A 133 -3.43 -10.72 -9.03
C ALA A 133 -4.93 -10.35 -9.00
N GLY A 134 -5.82 -11.32 -9.22
CA GLY A 134 -7.27 -11.14 -9.01
C GLY A 134 -7.92 -10.08 -9.90
N ILE A 135 -7.27 -9.72 -11.00
CA ILE A 135 -7.71 -8.73 -11.97
C ILE A 135 -7.74 -9.44 -13.33
N ASN A 136 -8.95 -9.81 -13.76
CA ASN A 136 -9.24 -10.38 -15.08
C ASN A 136 -9.84 -9.30 -15.99
#